data_AF-A0A0R3PXR6-F1
#
_entry.id   AF-A0A0R3PXR6-F1
#
_cell.length_a   1.000
_cell.length_b   1.000
_cell.length_c   1.000
_cell.angle_alpha   90.00
_cell.angle_beta   90.00
_cell.angle_gamma   90.00
#
_symmetry.space_group_name_H-M   'P 1'
#
loop_
_entity.id
_entity.type
_entity.pdbx_description
1 polymer ?
#
loop_
_entity_poly.entity_id
_entity_poly.type
_entity_poly.pdbx_seq_one_letter_code
_entity_poly.pdbx_strand_id
1 'polypeptide(L)'
;MSTVRKIADAAVKNRTQTPFWNWLRNKLLAVDRLPITPPPGLPTPDGKAVYHNPLRFPKSQSARPGSAEPPSLPGGVHHLLAENYYYTRDGRREVLPPYPLYKADSHHVQYGAFTGEKLADKGAVQVNKGPSSNFGLEAPTPGFGYEWKRTRSDELETPKSDPDLARLERFDRFAASNADLFVSGMVTKMRISALSMGKHFGMLGKMYGEHRFALAPNEQKAFKGFINDAFIKVFKSYVWYQWYYYIPQAIAAYLIYDWAKKANYKAGRKNPALYANDK
;
A
#
# COMPACT_ATOMS: atom_id res chain seq x y z
N MET A 1 15.91 0.30 -35.18
CA MET A 1 14.75 0.93 -34.52
C MET A 1 14.71 2.38 -34.93
N SER A 2 13.65 2.83 -35.61
CA SER A 2 13.50 4.25 -35.97
C SER A 2 13.44 5.08 -34.69
N THR A 3 14.33 6.06 -34.57
CA THR A 3 14.35 6.99 -33.45
C THR A 3 13.08 7.84 -33.53
N VAL A 4 12.12 7.60 -32.62
CA VAL A 4 10.86 8.35 -32.59
C VAL A 4 11.17 9.85 -32.48
N ARG A 5 10.71 10.63 -33.46
CA ARG A 5 10.90 12.08 -33.50
C ARG A 5 10.32 12.72 -32.23
N LYS A 6 11.15 13.46 -31.50
CA LYS A 6 10.74 14.23 -30.31
C LYS A 6 10.16 15.59 -30.73
N ILE A 7 9.40 16.24 -29.82
CA ILE A 7 8.85 17.59 -30.09
C ILE A 7 9.96 18.63 -30.26
N ALA A 8 11.04 18.49 -29.48
CA ALA A 8 12.20 19.37 -29.53
C ALA A 8 13.49 18.55 -29.50
N ASP A 9 14.55 19.15 -30.03
CA ASP A 9 15.89 18.56 -30.00
C ASP A 9 16.41 18.37 -28.55
N ALA A 10 17.33 17.43 -28.36
CA ALA A 10 17.93 17.14 -27.06
C ALA A 10 18.70 18.34 -26.48
N ALA A 11 19.20 19.25 -27.32
CA ALA A 11 19.89 20.47 -26.90
C ALA A 11 18.97 21.50 -26.22
N VAL A 12 17.65 21.41 -26.39
CA VAL A 12 16.71 22.37 -25.79
C VAL A 12 16.69 22.21 -24.27
N LYS A 13 17.10 23.27 -23.56
CA LYS A 13 17.07 23.32 -22.10
C LYS A 13 15.61 23.42 -21.63
N ASN A 14 15.22 22.54 -20.70
CA ASN A 14 13.90 22.61 -20.09
C ASN A 14 13.79 23.85 -19.20
N ARG A 15 12.61 24.46 -19.16
CA ARG A 15 12.29 25.48 -18.16
C ARG A 15 12.38 24.84 -16.78
N THR A 16 13.26 25.36 -15.93
CA THR A 16 13.45 24.93 -14.54
C THR A 16 13.29 26.13 -13.61
N GLN A 17 12.96 25.88 -12.34
CA GLN A 17 12.98 26.96 -11.34
C GLN A 17 14.42 27.42 -11.10
N THR A 18 14.60 28.59 -10.48
CA THR A 18 15.94 29.05 -10.13
C THR A 18 16.61 28.06 -9.16
N PRO A 19 17.95 28.01 -9.12
CA PRO A 19 18.68 27.07 -8.27
C PRO A 19 18.24 27.08 -6.80
N PHE A 20 17.91 28.26 -6.27
CA PHE A 20 17.40 28.42 -4.89
C PHE A 20 16.08 27.67 -4.66
N TRP A 21 15.09 27.84 -5.55
CA TRP A 21 13.81 27.15 -5.41
C TRP A 21 13.93 25.63 -5.64
N ASN A 22 14.83 25.21 -6.52
CA ASN A 22 15.14 23.79 -6.68
C ASN A 22 15.76 23.19 -5.41
N TRP A 23 16.68 23.93 -4.78
CA TRP A 23 17.27 23.54 -3.50
C TRP A 23 16.21 23.45 -2.40
N LEU A 24 15.35 24.47 -2.26
CA LEU A 24 14.29 24.48 -1.25
C LEU A 24 13.32 23.31 -1.47
N ARG A 25 12.90 23.05 -2.72
CA ARG A 25 12.05 21.90 -3.08
C ARG A 25 12.73 20.58 -2.73
N ASN A 26 14.00 20.39 -3.12
CA ASN A 26 14.76 19.18 -2.79
C ASN A 26 14.85 18.98 -1.27
N LYS A 27 15.06 20.06 -0.52
CA LYS A 27 15.15 20.03 0.93
C LYS A 27 13.82 19.66 1.58
N LEU A 28 12.70 20.27 1.16
CA LEU A 28 11.36 20.00 1.71
C LEU A 28 10.85 18.61 1.35
N LEU A 29 11.14 18.12 0.15
CA LEU A 29 10.77 16.76 -0.28
C LEU A 29 11.73 15.68 0.21
N ALA A 30 12.79 16.06 0.93
CA ALA A 30 13.86 15.16 1.35
C ALA A 30 14.33 14.28 0.17
N VAL A 31 14.64 14.93 -0.95
CA VAL A 31 15.22 14.26 -2.13
C VAL A 31 16.65 13.86 -1.79
N ASP A 32 17.45 14.80 -1.30
CA ASP A 32 18.81 14.54 -0.84
C ASP A 32 18.76 13.98 0.61
N ARG A 33 18.44 12.69 0.75
CA ARG A 33 18.45 12.00 2.05
C ARG A 33 19.87 11.60 2.47
N LEU A 34 20.06 11.43 3.78
CA LEU A 34 21.25 10.79 4.32
C LEU A 34 21.38 9.36 3.75
N PRO A 35 22.60 8.85 3.54
CA PRO A 35 22.87 7.54 2.92
C PRO A 35 22.39 6.33 3.76
N ILE A 36 21.72 6.58 4.89
CA ILE A 36 21.24 5.56 5.83
C ILE A 36 19.95 4.90 5.32
N THR A 37 19.17 5.59 4.49
CA THR A 37 17.91 5.07 3.93
C THR A 37 18.00 5.03 2.40
N PRO A 38 17.63 3.93 1.73
CA PRO A 38 17.65 3.87 0.28
C PRO A 38 16.77 4.99 -0.31
N PRO A 39 17.23 5.66 -1.37
CA PRO A 39 16.52 6.80 -1.95
C PRO A 39 15.14 6.36 -2.45
N PRO A 40 14.06 7.12 -2.18
CA PRO A 40 12.78 6.86 -2.81
C PRO A 40 12.88 7.18 -4.31
N GLY A 41 12.90 6.14 -5.15
CA GLY A 41 13.01 6.26 -6.60
C GLY A 41 13.94 5.21 -7.20
N LEU A 42 14.15 5.27 -8.52
CA LEU A 42 15.14 4.42 -9.17
C LEU A 42 16.56 4.87 -8.73
N PRO A 43 17.44 3.94 -8.33
CA PRO A 43 18.81 4.28 -7.99
C PRO A 43 19.51 4.84 -9.24
N THR A 44 20.04 6.06 -9.12
CA THR A 44 20.97 6.61 -10.12
C THR A 44 22.33 5.94 -9.92
N PRO A 45 23.19 5.78 -10.96
CA PRO A 45 24.51 5.16 -10.81
C PRO A 45 25.36 5.71 -9.66
N ASP A 46 25.14 6.98 -9.29
CA ASP A 46 25.86 7.66 -8.20
C ASP A 46 25.26 7.43 -6.79
N GLY A 47 24.22 6.60 -6.66
CA GLY A 47 23.55 6.30 -5.38
C GLY A 47 22.74 7.45 -4.78
N LYS A 48 22.68 8.61 -5.45
CA LYS A 48 21.91 9.79 -5.02
C LYS A 48 20.46 9.70 -5.50
N ALA A 49 19.52 10.18 -4.68
CA ALA A 49 18.14 10.36 -5.13
C ALA A 49 18.06 11.57 -6.07
N VAL A 50 17.39 11.41 -7.21
CA VAL A 50 17.14 12.49 -8.16
C VAL A 50 15.65 12.80 -8.17
N TYR A 51 15.30 14.08 -8.14
CA TYR A 51 13.92 14.49 -8.29
C TYR A 51 13.44 14.30 -9.75
N HIS A 52 12.48 13.41 -9.94
CA HIS A 52 11.78 13.26 -11.21
C HIS A 52 10.63 14.26 -11.32
N ASN A 53 10.75 15.20 -12.25
CA ASN A 53 9.70 16.19 -12.47
C ASN A 53 8.48 15.54 -13.16
N PRO A 54 7.26 15.63 -12.58
CA PRO A 54 6.06 15.08 -13.22
C PRO A 54 5.61 15.86 -14.46
N LEU A 55 6.15 17.08 -14.66
CA LEU A 55 5.82 17.88 -15.84
C LEU A 55 6.46 17.30 -17.10
N ARG A 56 5.67 17.30 -18.17
CA ARG A 56 6.10 16.84 -19.49
C ARG A 56 6.81 17.98 -20.22
N PHE A 57 8.04 17.72 -20.68
CA PHE A 57 8.84 18.68 -21.42
C PHE A 57 8.98 18.29 -22.89
N PRO A 58 9.10 19.26 -23.83
CA PRO A 58 9.20 18.98 -25.26
C PRO A 58 10.25 17.92 -25.65
N LYS A 59 11.44 17.98 -25.03
CA LYS A 59 12.52 17.00 -25.32
C LYS A 59 12.23 15.57 -24.83
N SER A 60 11.37 15.43 -23.82
CA SER A 60 11.00 14.12 -23.26
C SER A 60 9.88 13.45 -24.06
N GLN A 61 8.98 14.24 -24.64
CA GLN A 61 7.77 13.77 -25.31
C GLN A 61 8.02 13.49 -26.79
N SER A 62 7.35 12.46 -27.32
CA SER A 62 7.23 12.25 -28.77
C SER A 62 6.48 13.40 -29.43
N ALA A 63 6.77 13.66 -30.70
CA ALA A 63 6.03 14.63 -31.50
C ALA A 63 4.52 14.33 -31.52
N ARG A 64 3.69 15.36 -31.73
CA ARG A 64 2.23 15.22 -31.78
C ARG A 64 1.79 14.33 -32.97
N PRO A 65 0.60 13.70 -32.89
CA PRO A 65 0.03 12.95 -34.00
C PRO A 65 -0.01 13.81 -35.28
N GLY A 66 0.48 13.26 -36.40
CA GLY A 66 0.61 13.97 -37.68
C GLY A 66 2.02 14.50 -37.99
N SER A 67 2.92 14.59 -36.99
CA SER A 67 4.34 14.90 -37.22
C SER A 67 5.24 13.65 -37.27
N ALA A 68 4.67 12.49 -36.96
CA ALA A 68 5.33 11.19 -37.07
C ALA A 68 5.03 10.57 -38.44
N GLU A 69 5.97 9.79 -38.96
CA GLU A 69 5.74 8.97 -40.14
C GLU A 69 4.60 7.96 -39.87
N PRO A 70 3.73 7.69 -40.85
CA PRO A 70 2.64 6.73 -40.68
C PRO A 70 3.23 5.35 -40.31
N PRO A 71 2.71 4.68 -39.26
CA PRO A 71 3.23 3.39 -38.85
C PRO A 71 2.92 2.32 -39.88
N SER A 72 3.90 1.46 -40.18
CA SER A 72 3.67 0.19 -40.88
C SER A 72 3.38 -0.89 -39.85
N LEU A 73 2.09 -1.22 -39.67
CA LEU A 73 1.66 -2.23 -38.70
C LEU A 73 1.90 -3.64 -39.26
N PRO A 74 2.42 -4.60 -38.47
CA PRO A 74 2.51 -5.98 -38.89
C PRO A 74 1.10 -6.57 -39.07
N GLY A 75 0.98 -7.52 -40.01
CA GLY A 75 -0.24 -8.28 -40.20
C GLY A 75 -0.55 -9.19 -39.01
N GLY A 76 -1.80 -9.66 -38.91
CA GLY A 76 -2.19 -10.69 -37.96
C GLY A 76 -1.66 -12.07 -38.37
N VAL A 77 -1.71 -13.03 -37.43
CA VAL A 77 -1.22 -14.41 -37.63
C VAL A 77 -1.84 -15.11 -38.85
N HIS A 78 -3.07 -14.74 -39.20
CA HIS A 78 -3.81 -15.32 -40.34
C HIS A 78 -3.78 -14.45 -41.60
N HIS A 79 -2.82 -13.53 -41.75
CA HIS A 79 -2.58 -12.85 -43.04
C HIS A 79 -1.65 -13.71 -43.91
N LEU A 80 -2.10 -14.93 -44.22
CA LEU A 80 -1.37 -15.93 -45.00
C LEU A 80 -2.04 -16.12 -46.36
N LEU A 81 -1.23 -16.36 -47.40
CA LEU A 81 -1.70 -16.53 -48.78
C LEU A 81 -2.16 -17.96 -49.11
N ALA A 82 -1.70 -18.96 -48.34
CA ALA A 82 -2.01 -20.37 -48.53
C ALA A 82 -2.28 -21.05 -47.18
N GLU A 83 -2.92 -22.23 -47.20
CA GLU A 83 -3.18 -23.07 -46.02
C GLU A 83 -3.93 -22.36 -44.87
N ASN A 84 -4.76 -21.38 -45.22
CA ASN A 84 -5.45 -20.51 -44.27
C ASN A 84 -6.98 -20.58 -44.41
N TYR A 85 -7.48 -21.81 -44.55
CA TYR A 85 -8.92 -22.03 -44.62
C TYR A 85 -9.59 -21.63 -43.30
N TYR A 86 -10.74 -20.97 -43.39
CA TYR A 86 -11.43 -20.49 -42.19
C TYR A 86 -11.93 -21.64 -41.30
N TYR A 87 -12.33 -22.77 -41.89
CA TYR A 87 -12.91 -23.90 -41.15
C TYR A 87 -11.93 -24.56 -40.16
N THR A 88 -10.62 -24.47 -40.40
CA THR A 88 -9.60 -25.06 -39.51
C THR A 88 -9.31 -24.22 -38.26
N ARG A 89 -9.90 -23.01 -38.17
CA ARG A 89 -9.67 -22.05 -37.08
C ARG A 89 -10.94 -21.36 -36.61
N ASP A 90 -12.12 -21.84 -37.04
CA ASP A 90 -13.39 -21.26 -36.63
C ASP A 90 -13.79 -21.81 -35.25
N GLY A 91 -13.16 -21.26 -34.20
CA GLY A 91 -13.46 -21.63 -32.81
C GLY A 91 -14.93 -21.44 -32.42
N ARG A 92 -15.71 -20.66 -33.18
CA ARG A 92 -17.16 -20.51 -32.94
C ARG A 92 -17.95 -21.76 -33.30
N ARG A 93 -17.41 -22.61 -34.18
CA ARG A 93 -18.00 -23.90 -34.59
C ARG A 93 -17.44 -25.08 -33.80
N GLU A 94 -16.38 -24.88 -33.03
CA GLU A 94 -15.81 -25.88 -32.12
C GLU A 94 -16.58 -25.98 -30.79
N VAL A 95 -17.40 -24.98 -30.47
CA VAL A 95 -18.20 -24.96 -29.24
C VAL A 95 -19.27 -26.06 -29.31
N LEU A 96 -19.11 -27.07 -28.45
CA LEU A 96 -20.09 -28.14 -28.25
C LEU A 96 -21.10 -27.76 -27.16
N PRO A 97 -22.32 -28.34 -27.19
CA PRO A 97 -23.25 -28.23 -26.07
C PRO A 97 -22.63 -28.83 -24.79
N PRO A 98 -23.03 -28.35 -23.60
CA PRO A 98 -22.48 -28.83 -22.34
C PRO A 98 -22.83 -30.32 -22.11
N TYR A 99 -21.86 -31.09 -21.61
CA TYR A 99 -22.09 -32.49 -21.25
C TYR A 99 -22.95 -32.60 -19.99
N PRO A 100 -24.08 -33.35 -20.02
CA PRO A 100 -24.93 -33.52 -18.86
C PRO A 100 -24.29 -34.51 -17.87
N LEU A 101 -23.97 -34.04 -16.66
CA LEU A 101 -23.43 -34.89 -15.57
C LEU A 101 -24.52 -35.75 -14.91
N TYR A 102 -25.76 -35.27 -14.92
CA TYR A 102 -26.92 -35.95 -14.37
C TYR A 102 -28.12 -35.73 -15.28
N LYS A 103 -28.76 -36.81 -15.71
CA LYS A 103 -30.00 -36.78 -16.49
C LYS A 103 -30.98 -37.79 -15.91
N ALA A 104 -32.15 -37.32 -15.47
CA ALA A 104 -33.24 -38.17 -15.00
C ALA A 104 -34.34 -38.20 -16.07
N ASP A 105 -34.77 -39.41 -16.43
CA ASP A 105 -35.95 -39.66 -17.25
C ASP A 105 -36.97 -40.48 -16.42
N SER A 106 -38.20 -40.65 -16.93
CA SER A 106 -39.27 -41.37 -16.22
C SER A 106 -38.92 -42.81 -15.82
N HIS A 107 -37.94 -43.43 -16.50
CA HIS A 107 -37.56 -44.81 -16.29
C HIS A 107 -36.17 -45.01 -15.67
N HIS A 108 -35.21 -44.11 -15.90
CA HIS A 108 -33.81 -44.31 -15.47
C HIS A 108 -33.07 -42.99 -15.22
N VAL A 109 -32.10 -43.05 -14.31
CA VAL A 109 -31.12 -41.97 -14.08
C VAL A 109 -29.83 -42.33 -14.81
N GLN A 110 -29.24 -41.37 -15.51
CA GLN A 110 -27.94 -41.49 -16.18
C GLN A 110 -26.96 -40.51 -15.57
N TYR A 111 -25.77 -41.01 -15.23
CA TYR A 111 -24.65 -40.22 -14.73
C TYR A 111 -23.58 -40.10 -15.80
N GLY A 112 -23.01 -38.91 -15.96
CA GLY A 112 -21.96 -38.60 -16.93
C GLY A 112 -20.71 -38.03 -16.26
N ALA A 113 -19.53 -38.34 -16.81
CA ALA A 113 -18.27 -37.71 -16.45
C ALA A 113 -18.12 -36.35 -17.15
N PHE A 114 -17.16 -35.52 -16.70
CA PHE A 114 -16.86 -34.23 -17.35
C PHE A 114 -16.37 -34.38 -18.80
N THR A 115 -15.85 -35.56 -19.15
CA THR A 115 -15.41 -35.94 -20.50
C THR A 115 -16.55 -36.44 -21.40
N GLY A 116 -17.78 -36.55 -20.88
CA GLY A 116 -18.94 -37.07 -21.61
C GLY A 116 -19.09 -38.60 -21.58
N GLU A 117 -18.21 -39.32 -20.88
CA GLU A 117 -18.33 -40.77 -20.68
C GLU A 117 -19.48 -41.11 -19.73
N LYS A 118 -20.19 -42.22 -19.99
CA LYS A 118 -21.27 -42.70 -19.12
C LYS A 118 -20.70 -43.39 -17.88
N LEU A 119 -21.12 -42.97 -16.70
CA LEU A 119 -20.76 -43.57 -15.42
C LEU A 119 -21.84 -44.54 -14.95
N ALA A 120 -21.41 -45.69 -14.42
CA ALA A 120 -22.31 -46.58 -13.68
C ALA A 120 -22.64 -45.97 -12.31
N ASP A 121 -23.82 -46.28 -11.77
CA ASP A 121 -24.33 -45.71 -10.50
C ASP A 121 -23.33 -45.82 -9.34
N LYS A 122 -22.58 -46.94 -9.27
CA LYS A 122 -21.55 -47.19 -8.25
C LYS A 122 -20.32 -46.27 -8.37
N GLY A 123 -20.05 -45.75 -9.56
CA GLY A 123 -18.95 -44.80 -9.83
C GLY A 123 -19.36 -43.34 -9.74
N ALA A 124 -20.67 -43.05 -9.76
CA ALA A 124 -21.22 -41.71 -9.59
C ALA A 124 -21.30 -41.27 -8.12
N VAL A 125 -21.46 -42.24 -7.20
CA VAL A 125 -21.35 -42.02 -5.76
C VAL A 125 -19.86 -41.91 -5.42
N GLN A 126 -19.39 -40.69 -5.19
CA GLN A 126 -18.01 -40.47 -4.75
C GLN A 126 -17.78 -41.16 -3.40
N VAL A 127 -17.03 -42.26 -3.42
CA VAL A 127 -16.55 -42.92 -2.21
C VAL A 127 -15.44 -42.06 -1.62
N ASN A 128 -15.65 -41.60 -0.38
CA ASN A 128 -14.68 -40.87 0.45
C ASN A 128 -13.29 -41.53 0.34
N LYS A 129 -12.34 -40.91 -0.36
CA LYS A 129 -10.96 -41.43 -0.53
C LYS A 129 -10.04 -41.13 0.66
N GLY A 130 -10.62 -40.63 1.76
CA GLY A 130 -9.92 -40.36 3.01
C GLY A 130 -9.23 -38.98 3.04
N PRO A 131 -8.71 -38.58 4.22
CA PRO A 131 -8.24 -37.22 4.48
C PRO A 131 -7.03 -36.80 3.62
N SER A 132 -6.25 -37.75 3.10
CA SER A 132 -5.01 -37.51 2.36
C SER A 132 -5.21 -37.08 0.91
N SER A 133 -6.37 -37.34 0.31
CA SER A 133 -6.61 -37.08 -1.13
C SER A 133 -7.52 -35.89 -1.42
N ASN A 134 -8.22 -35.35 -0.42
CA ASN A 134 -9.29 -34.35 -0.61
C ASN A 134 -9.20 -33.18 0.40
N PHE A 135 -7.98 -32.82 0.82
CA PHE A 135 -7.75 -31.77 1.84
C PHE A 135 -8.55 -31.98 3.14
N GLY A 136 -8.90 -33.22 3.50
CA GLY A 136 -9.76 -33.51 4.65
C GLY A 136 -11.25 -33.15 4.50
N LEU A 137 -11.71 -32.79 3.29
CA LEU A 137 -13.11 -32.44 3.00
C LEU A 137 -13.86 -33.66 2.43
N GLU A 138 -15.09 -33.88 2.94
CA GLU A 138 -15.98 -34.97 2.51
C GLU A 138 -16.49 -34.79 1.07
N ALA A 139 -16.46 -33.56 0.54
CA ALA A 139 -16.92 -33.23 -0.81
C ALA A 139 -15.75 -32.77 -1.71
N PRO A 140 -15.79 -33.05 -3.03
CA PRO A 140 -14.80 -32.56 -3.97
C PRO A 140 -14.89 -31.03 -4.08
N THR A 141 -13.79 -30.34 -3.83
CA THR A 141 -13.68 -28.91 -4.11
C THR A 141 -13.37 -28.67 -5.59
N PRO A 142 -14.08 -27.77 -6.28
CA PRO A 142 -13.72 -27.36 -7.64
C PRO A 142 -12.35 -26.68 -7.67
N GLY A 143 -11.49 -27.13 -8.60
CA GLY A 143 -10.15 -26.57 -8.80
C GLY A 143 -9.08 -27.10 -7.84
N PHE A 144 -7.86 -26.59 -8.01
CA PHE A 144 -6.75 -26.83 -7.10
C PHE A 144 -6.50 -25.57 -6.28
N GLY A 145 -6.22 -25.71 -4.98
CA GLY A 145 -5.85 -24.57 -4.15
C GLY A 145 -4.65 -23.83 -4.73
N TYR A 146 -4.67 -22.49 -4.69
CA TYR A 146 -3.57 -21.66 -5.15
C TYR A 146 -2.80 -21.09 -3.94
N GLU A 147 -1.48 -21.28 -3.94
CA GLU A 147 -0.58 -20.72 -2.93
C GLU A 147 0.11 -19.49 -3.52
N TRP A 148 -0.09 -18.33 -2.89
CA TRP A 148 0.72 -17.15 -3.19
C TRP A 148 2.10 -17.32 -2.57
N LYS A 149 3.14 -17.29 -3.40
CA LYS A 149 4.53 -17.38 -2.94
C LYS A 149 5.20 -16.03 -2.99
N ARG A 150 5.96 -15.74 -1.94
CA ARG A 150 6.78 -14.54 -1.84
C ARG A 150 8.06 -14.69 -2.67
N THR A 151 8.31 -13.76 -3.58
CA THR A 151 9.53 -13.73 -4.42
C THR A 151 10.54 -12.73 -3.83
N ARG A 152 11.41 -13.19 -2.92
CA ARG A 152 12.38 -12.33 -2.23
C ARG A 152 13.41 -11.62 -3.12
N SER A 153 13.54 -12.01 -4.40
CA SER A 153 14.44 -11.33 -5.35
C SER A 153 13.94 -9.95 -5.75
N ASP A 154 12.61 -9.79 -5.80
CA ASP A 154 11.96 -8.63 -6.43
C ASP A 154 11.51 -7.60 -5.38
N GLU A 155 11.81 -7.87 -4.12
CA GLU A 155 11.41 -7.04 -3.00
C GLU A 155 12.45 -5.98 -2.64
N LEU A 156 11.95 -4.89 -2.06
CA LEU A 156 12.78 -3.86 -1.45
C LEU A 156 13.60 -4.46 -0.29
N GLU A 157 14.75 -3.85 0.01
CA GLU A 157 15.66 -4.33 1.06
C GLU A 157 15.00 -4.39 2.45
N THR A 158 14.07 -3.47 2.73
CA THR A 158 13.35 -3.39 3.99
C THR A 158 12.44 -4.60 4.25
N PRO A 159 11.46 -4.95 3.39
CA PRO A 159 10.67 -6.16 3.58
C PRO A 159 11.52 -7.43 3.48
N LYS A 160 12.53 -7.46 2.60
CA LYS A 160 13.40 -8.63 2.39
C LYS A 160 14.09 -9.11 3.68
N SER A 161 14.42 -8.19 4.58
CA SER A 161 15.10 -8.46 5.86
C SER A 161 14.17 -8.50 7.08
N ASP A 162 12.86 -8.31 6.88
CA ASP A 162 11.89 -8.25 7.98
C ASP A 162 11.64 -9.64 8.60
N PRO A 163 11.93 -9.84 9.91
CA PRO A 163 11.73 -11.11 10.59
C PRO A 163 10.26 -11.50 10.75
N ASP A 164 9.34 -10.52 10.80
CA ASP A 164 7.91 -10.79 10.94
C ASP A 164 7.32 -11.34 9.64
N LEU A 165 7.74 -10.80 8.49
CA LEU A 165 7.35 -11.36 7.19
C LEU A 165 7.90 -12.78 6.99
N ALA A 166 9.16 -13.03 7.38
CA ALA A 166 9.74 -14.37 7.35
C ALA A 166 9.02 -15.35 8.30
N ARG A 167 8.42 -14.85 9.39
CA ARG A 167 7.59 -15.64 10.30
C ARG A 167 6.21 -15.91 9.72
N LEU A 168 5.60 -14.94 9.05
CA LEU A 168 4.28 -15.08 8.42
C LEU A 168 4.29 -16.09 7.26
N GLU A 169 5.38 -16.16 6.48
CA GLU A 169 5.59 -17.20 5.45
C GLU A 169 5.41 -18.63 5.99
N ARG A 170 5.65 -18.87 7.28
CA ARG A 170 5.45 -20.20 7.90
C ARG A 170 3.99 -20.58 8.05
N PHE A 171 3.10 -19.58 8.12
CA PHE A 171 1.67 -19.73 8.34
C PHE A 171 0.87 -19.69 7.03
N ASP A 172 1.45 -19.18 5.94
CA ASP A 172 0.83 -19.16 4.60
C ASP A 172 0.71 -20.56 3.96
N ARG A 173 1.39 -21.56 4.53
CA ARG A 173 1.15 -22.98 4.22
C ARG A 173 -0.23 -23.39 4.73
N PHE A 174 -1.22 -23.45 3.83
CA PHE A 174 -2.38 -24.30 4.03
C PHE A 174 -1.89 -25.73 4.35
N ALA A 175 -2.17 -26.19 5.56
CA ALA A 175 -1.81 -27.50 6.09
C ALA A 175 -0.30 -27.79 6.17
N ALA A 176 0.29 -27.59 7.35
CA ALA A 176 1.22 -28.59 7.87
C ALA A 176 0.45 -29.89 8.15
N SER A 177 -0.12 -30.52 7.12
CA SER A 177 -0.30 -31.97 7.13
C SER A 177 1.11 -32.55 7.07
N ASN A 178 1.54 -33.15 8.18
CA ASN A 178 2.86 -33.74 8.47
C ASN A 178 3.77 -32.91 9.39
N ALA A 179 3.20 -32.24 10.42
CA ALA A 179 3.95 -32.06 11.65
C ALA A 179 3.84 -33.33 12.51
N ASP A 180 4.62 -34.36 12.16
CA ASP A 180 5.02 -35.36 13.16
C ASP A 180 5.93 -34.65 14.16
N LEU A 181 5.29 -34.08 15.19
CA LEU A 181 5.99 -33.48 16.32
C LEU A 181 6.44 -34.62 17.24
N PHE A 182 7.49 -35.35 16.84
CA PHE A 182 8.25 -36.20 17.76
C PHE A 182 9.08 -35.31 18.69
N VAL A 183 8.42 -34.75 19.69
CA VAL A 183 9.06 -34.29 20.92
C VAL A 183 8.62 -35.26 22.01
N SER A 184 9.54 -36.19 22.32
CA SER A 184 9.63 -36.97 23.55
C SER A 184 8.39 -36.92 24.48
N GLY A 185 7.51 -37.90 24.33
CA GLY A 185 6.79 -38.51 25.46
C GLY A 185 5.90 -37.66 26.36
N MET A 186 5.53 -36.43 26.01
CA MET A 186 4.57 -35.65 26.78
C MET A 186 3.46 -35.09 25.89
N VAL A 187 2.25 -35.62 26.08
CA VAL A 187 1.01 -35.02 25.58
C VAL A 187 0.77 -33.73 26.36
N THR A 188 1.43 -32.65 25.97
CA THR A 188 1.00 -31.31 26.34
C THR A 188 -0.19 -30.94 25.47
N LYS A 189 -1.39 -31.03 26.03
CA LYS A 189 -2.56 -30.25 25.57
C LYS A 189 -2.10 -28.79 25.50
N MET A 190 -1.82 -28.28 24.30
CA MET A 190 -1.62 -26.84 24.11
C MET A 190 -2.92 -26.15 24.51
N ARG A 191 -2.91 -25.52 25.69
CA ARG A 191 -3.91 -24.50 26.01
C ARG A 191 -3.65 -23.35 25.05
N ILE A 192 -4.63 -23.06 24.21
CA ILE A 192 -4.70 -21.84 23.41
C ILE A 192 -4.54 -20.70 24.40
N SER A 193 -3.40 -20.00 24.37
CA SER A 193 -3.26 -18.77 25.13
C SER A 193 -4.35 -17.83 24.65
N ALA A 194 -5.17 -17.32 25.56
CA ALA A 194 -6.11 -16.27 25.22
C ALA A 194 -5.29 -15.12 24.66
N LEU A 195 -5.48 -14.84 23.36
CA LEU A 195 -5.03 -13.62 22.69
C LEU A 195 -5.67 -12.43 23.41
N SER A 196 -5.09 -12.02 24.52
CA SER A 196 -5.29 -10.72 25.12
C SER A 196 -4.56 -9.72 24.23
N MET A 197 -5.26 -8.69 23.78
CA MET A 197 -4.84 -7.65 22.82
C MET A 197 -5.05 -8.02 21.34
N GLY A 198 -6.31 -8.16 20.93
CA GLY A 198 -6.67 -8.26 19.51
C GLY A 198 -6.22 -7.04 18.72
N LYS A 199 -5.30 -7.23 17.77
CA LYS A 199 -4.75 -6.19 16.89
C LYS A 199 -5.69 -5.81 15.72
N HIS A 200 -6.93 -6.27 15.73
CA HIS A 200 -7.88 -6.15 14.62
C HIS A 200 -9.21 -5.52 15.02
N PHE A 201 -9.85 -4.83 14.07
CA PHE A 201 -11.24 -4.40 14.19
C PHE A 201 -12.13 -5.59 14.55
N GLY A 202 -12.92 -5.46 15.62
CA GLY A 202 -13.76 -6.52 16.17
C GLY A 202 -13.33 -7.06 17.54
N MET A 203 -12.12 -6.75 18.01
CA MET A 203 -11.62 -7.17 19.34
C MET A 203 -11.36 -6.01 20.33
N LEU A 204 -11.86 -4.80 20.04
CA LEU A 204 -11.58 -3.59 20.85
C LEU A 204 -12.36 -3.55 22.17
N GLY A 205 -13.53 -4.17 22.25
CA GLY A 205 -14.37 -4.17 23.44
C GLY A 205 -15.79 -4.62 23.14
N LYS A 206 -16.52 -5.06 24.17
CA LYS A 206 -17.94 -5.37 24.08
C LYS A 206 -18.74 -4.08 24.29
N MET A 207 -19.40 -3.59 23.24
CA MET A 207 -20.30 -2.44 23.30
C MET A 207 -21.70 -2.91 22.95
N TYR A 208 -22.69 -2.54 23.77
CA TYR A 208 -24.09 -2.93 23.59
C TYR A 208 -24.97 -1.67 23.61
N GLY A 209 -26.00 -1.62 22.76
CA GLY A 209 -27.04 -0.58 22.80
C GLY A 209 -26.66 0.80 22.25
N GLU A 210 -25.54 0.94 21.54
CA GLU A 210 -25.18 2.21 20.89
C GLU A 210 -25.67 2.25 19.44
N HIS A 211 -26.44 3.28 19.11
CA HIS A 211 -26.84 3.58 17.73
C HIS A 211 -26.13 4.86 17.28
N ARG A 212 -25.34 4.77 16.21
CA ARG A 212 -24.64 5.91 15.60
C ARG A 212 -25.27 6.22 14.25
N PHE A 213 -25.69 7.46 14.07
CA PHE A 213 -26.21 7.96 12.80
C PHE A 213 -25.15 8.82 12.13
N ALA A 214 -24.84 8.52 10.87
CA ALA A 214 -23.93 9.30 10.04
C ALA A 214 -24.53 9.47 8.65
N LEU A 215 -24.36 10.65 8.07
CA LEU A 215 -24.69 10.92 6.68
C LEU A 215 -23.50 10.54 5.78
N ALA A 216 -23.74 10.17 4.53
CA ALA A 216 -22.65 9.88 3.61
C ALA A 216 -21.82 11.15 3.33
N PRO A 217 -20.49 11.07 3.13
CA PRO A 217 -19.63 12.26 3.00
C PRO A 217 -20.02 13.21 1.87
N ASN A 218 -20.60 12.70 0.78
CA ASN A 218 -21.10 13.48 -0.36
C ASN A 218 -22.38 14.28 -0.06
N GLU A 219 -23.11 13.94 1.00
CA GLU A 219 -24.32 14.63 1.44
C GLU A 219 -24.02 15.68 2.53
N GLN A 220 -22.81 15.67 3.08
CA GLN A 220 -22.37 16.61 4.10
C GLN A 220 -21.72 17.85 3.48
N LYS A 221 -21.92 19.01 4.12
CA LYS A 221 -21.16 20.22 3.81
C LYS A 221 -19.85 20.20 4.60
N ALA A 222 -18.72 20.04 3.91
CA ALA A 222 -17.39 19.92 4.54
C ALA A 222 -17.06 21.08 5.51
N PHE A 223 -17.51 22.30 5.21
CA PHE A 223 -17.25 23.50 6.02
C PHE A 223 -18.50 24.02 6.76
N LYS A 224 -19.45 23.14 7.09
CA LYS A 224 -20.63 23.54 7.87
C LYS A 224 -20.18 24.14 9.20
N GLY A 225 -20.55 25.40 9.46
CA GLY A 225 -20.21 26.08 10.70
C GLY A 225 -18.74 26.50 10.85
N PHE A 226 -17.97 26.57 9.76
CA PHE A 226 -16.52 26.87 9.77
C PHE A 226 -16.12 28.04 10.69
N ILE A 227 -16.83 29.17 10.64
CA ILE A 227 -16.48 30.33 11.48
C ILE A 227 -16.65 30.02 12.98
N ASN A 228 -17.76 29.39 13.34
CA ASN A 228 -18.05 29.04 14.73
C ASN A 228 -17.09 27.97 15.26
N ASP A 229 -16.78 26.97 14.44
CA ASP A 229 -15.97 25.83 14.87
C ASP A 229 -14.46 26.11 14.80
N ALA A 230 -13.98 26.74 13.73
CA ALA A 230 -12.57 27.01 13.53
C ALA A 230 -12.08 28.26 14.28
N PHE A 231 -12.92 29.29 14.44
CA PHE A 231 -12.49 30.54 15.10
C PHE A 231 -13.10 30.69 16.49
N ILE A 232 -14.44 30.65 16.62
CA ILE A 232 -15.08 30.97 17.90
C ILE A 232 -14.75 29.91 18.96
N LYS A 233 -14.92 28.62 18.66
CA LYS A 233 -14.62 27.53 19.59
C LYS A 233 -13.13 27.46 19.94
N VAL A 234 -12.25 27.64 18.95
CA VAL A 234 -10.79 27.65 19.17
C VAL A 234 -10.38 28.82 20.06
N PHE A 235 -10.86 30.04 19.76
CA PHE A 235 -10.58 31.20 20.60
C PHE A 235 -11.09 31.03 22.02
N LYS A 236 -12.33 30.54 22.20
CA LYS A 236 -12.86 30.25 23.54
C LYS A 236 -12.00 29.22 24.27
N SER A 237 -11.57 28.17 23.59
CA SER A 237 -10.78 27.10 24.19
C SER A 237 -9.40 27.59 24.65
N TYR A 238 -8.64 28.23 23.77
CA TYR A 238 -7.27 28.63 24.07
C TYR A 238 -7.16 29.96 24.82
N VAL A 239 -7.93 30.97 24.40
CA VAL A 239 -7.82 32.33 24.93
C VAL A 239 -8.74 32.54 26.13
N TRP A 240 -9.95 31.98 26.15
CA TRP A 240 -10.86 32.21 27.27
C TRP A 240 -10.72 31.17 28.39
N TYR A 241 -10.63 29.89 28.06
CA TYR A 241 -10.61 28.81 29.05
C TYR A 241 -9.21 28.39 29.50
N GLN A 242 -8.17 28.71 28.74
CA GLN A 242 -6.81 28.24 29.04
C GLN A 242 -5.78 29.36 29.25
N TRP A 243 -6.14 30.64 29.14
CA TRP A 243 -5.16 31.72 29.25
C TRP A 243 -4.39 31.73 30.58
N TYR A 244 -5.03 31.33 31.68
CA TYR A 244 -4.39 31.31 33.00
C TYR A 244 -3.31 30.24 33.14
N TYR A 245 -3.24 29.24 32.24
CA TYR A 245 -2.13 28.30 32.23
C TYR A 245 -0.87 28.92 31.63
N TYR A 246 -1.01 29.80 30.62
CA TYR A 246 0.13 30.28 29.82
C TYR A 246 0.52 31.72 30.15
N ILE A 247 -0.45 32.62 30.31
CA ILE A 247 -0.19 34.06 30.49
C ILE A 247 0.56 34.37 31.79
N PRO A 248 0.19 33.82 32.97
CA PRO A 248 0.93 34.10 34.20
C PRO A 248 2.39 33.63 34.13
N GLN A 249 2.63 32.46 33.53
CA GLN A 249 3.98 31.91 33.36
C GLN A 249 4.82 32.78 32.41
N ALA A 250 4.24 33.22 31.30
CA ALA A 250 4.91 34.09 30.34
C ALA A 250 5.24 35.47 30.93
N ILE A 251 4.29 36.07 31.67
CA ILE A 251 4.52 37.36 32.35
C ILE A 251 5.61 37.21 33.42
N ALA A 252 5.56 36.17 34.24
CA ALA A 252 6.57 35.93 35.27
C ALA A 252 7.97 35.77 34.66
N ALA A 253 8.10 34.97 33.60
CA ALA A 253 9.35 34.79 32.88
C ALA A 253 9.87 36.12 32.29
N TYR A 254 8.98 36.93 31.72
CA TYR A 254 9.35 38.23 31.16
C TYR A 254 9.84 39.22 32.24
N LEU A 255 9.16 39.27 33.40
CA LEU A 255 9.55 40.13 34.51
C LEU A 255 10.92 39.74 35.08
N ILE A 256 11.19 38.43 35.21
CA ILE A 256 12.50 37.93 35.64
C ILE A 256 13.58 38.31 34.62
N TYR A 257 13.31 38.13 33.33
CA TYR A 257 14.22 38.50 32.26
C TYR A 257 14.54 40.00 32.26
N ASP A 258 13.54 40.87 32.37
CA ASP A 258 13.73 42.32 32.38
C ASP A 258 14.51 42.78 33.63
N TRP A 259 14.19 42.22 34.81
CA TRP A 259 14.95 42.47 36.04
C TRP A 259 16.41 42.06 35.89
N ALA A 260 16.68 40.85 35.42
CA ALA A 260 18.04 40.34 35.26
C ALA A 260 18.87 41.21 34.30
N LYS A 261 18.26 41.65 33.19
CA LYS A 261 18.91 42.53 32.22
C LYS A 261 19.24 43.91 32.82
N LYS A 262 18.31 44.52 33.54
CA LYS A 262 18.51 45.81 34.23
C LYS A 262 19.54 45.72 35.36
N ALA A 263 19.49 44.64 36.15
CA ALA A 263 20.44 44.39 37.23
C ALA A 263 21.85 44.18 36.71
N ASN A 264 22.02 43.36 35.65
CA ASN A 264 23.32 43.14 35.02
C ASN A 264 23.88 44.45 34.43
N TYR A 265 23.04 45.24 33.75
CA TYR A 265 23.44 46.54 33.24
C TYR A 265 23.88 47.50 34.36
N LYS A 266 23.18 47.49 35.51
CA LYS A 266 23.53 48.31 36.68
C LYS A 266 24.82 47.84 37.35
N ALA A 267 25.04 46.53 37.45
CA ALA A 267 26.26 45.93 37.97
C ALA A 267 27.49 46.20 37.07
N GLY A 268 27.28 46.28 35.76
CA GLY A 268 28.33 46.67 34.80
C GLY A 268 28.72 48.15 34.87
N ARG A 269 27.96 49.00 35.58
CA ARG A 269 28.35 50.39 35.82
C ARG A 269 29.29 50.49 37.02
N LYS A 270 30.37 51.25 36.85
CA LYS A 270 31.32 51.58 37.92
C LYS A 270 30.59 52.34 39.04
N ASN A 271 30.80 51.93 40.29
CA ASN A 271 30.27 52.65 41.44
C ASN A 271 31.25 53.78 41.83
N PRO A 272 30.88 55.06 41.68
CA PRO A 272 31.77 56.18 41.99
C PRO A 272 32.19 56.22 43.47
N ALA A 273 31.39 55.65 44.38
CA ALA A 273 31.72 55.61 45.81
C ALA A 273 32.94 54.74 46.15
N LEU A 274 33.31 53.79 45.29
CA LEU A 274 34.48 52.93 45.49
C LEU A 274 35.81 53.64 45.21
N TYR A 275 35.79 54.78 44.51
CA TYR A 275 36.97 55.57 44.16
C TYR A 275 37.11 56.85 45.00
N ALA A 276 36.22 57.04 46.00
CA ALA A 276 36.20 58.26 46.80
C ALA A 276 37.35 58.37 47.82
N ASN A 277 37.98 57.25 48.18
CA ASN A 277 39.05 57.17 49.18
C ASN A 277 40.39 56.69 48.59
N ASP A 278 40.52 56.65 47.26
CA ASP A 278 41.78 56.33 46.59
C ASP A 278 42.56 57.64 46.40
N LYS A 279 43.73 57.75 47.04
CA LYS A 279 44.61 58.93 47.05
C LYS A 279 45.85 58.66 46.22
#